data_AF-A0A1R3GH70-F1
#
_entry.id   AF-A0A1R3GH70-F1
#
_cell.length_a   1.000
_cell.length_b   1.000
_cell.length_c   1.000
_cell.angle_alpha   90.00
_cell.angle_beta   90.00
_cell.angle_gamma   90.00
#
_symmetry.space_group_name_H-M   'P 1'
#
loop_
_entity.id
_entity.type
_entity.pdbx_description
1 polymer ?
#
loop_
_entity_poly.entity_id
_entity_poly.type
_entity_poly.pdbx_seq_one_letter_code
_entity_poly.pdbx_strand_id
1 'polypeptide(L)'
;MGMVLVFLVVMNLAETGAVDHEDMCKVKMCGSSYGAPPVPVRFPFWLKDQQPHQCGYPDPSFQLTCDENKQTLLHLPGSVEIVVRRINYTEQKVFIYDCIAKRLPYLNLSASSFQVSTEL
;
A
#
# COMPACT_ATOMS: atom_id res chain seq x y z
N MET A 1 -22.69 -18.58 46.12
CA MET A 1 -23.50 -18.33 44.90
C MET A 1 -23.33 -16.91 44.34
N GLY A 2 -23.14 -15.86 45.15
CA GLY A 2 -22.97 -14.48 44.64
C GLY A 2 -21.66 -14.17 43.89
N MET A 3 -20.53 -14.82 44.23
CA MET A 3 -19.24 -14.56 43.56
C MET A 3 -19.18 -15.07 42.11
N VAL A 4 -19.89 -16.17 41.80
CA VAL A 4 -19.93 -16.77 40.46
C VAL A 4 -20.65 -15.85 39.46
N LEU A 5 -21.71 -15.17 39.91
CA LEU A 5 -22.42 -14.16 39.12
C LEU A 5 -21.51 -12.97 38.77
N VAL A 6 -20.63 -12.56 39.69
CA VAL A 6 -19.66 -11.48 39.43
C VAL A 6 -18.65 -11.92 38.35
N PHE A 7 -18.11 -13.15 38.43
CA PHE A 7 -17.21 -13.70 37.40
C PHE A 7 -17.84 -13.74 35.99
N LEU A 8 -19.13 -14.06 35.90
CA LEU A 8 -19.86 -14.09 34.62
C LEU A 8 -20.09 -12.67 34.04
N VAL A 9 -20.21 -11.66 34.89
CA VAL A 9 -20.35 -10.26 34.46
C VAL A 9 -19.02 -9.71 33.92
N VAL A 10 -17.87 -10.09 34.48
CA VAL A 10 -16.54 -9.61 34.01
C VAL A 10 -16.14 -10.20 32.64
N MET A 11 -16.64 -11.38 32.27
CA MET A 11 -16.35 -12.03 30.98
C MET A 11 -17.02 -11.32 29.77
N ASN A 12 -17.94 -10.39 30.01
CA ASN A 12 -18.64 -9.65 28.94
C ASN A 12 -17.99 -8.31 28.58
N LEU A 13 -16.84 -7.99 29.16
CA LEU A 13 -15.94 -6.95 28.63
C LEU A 13 -14.95 -7.61 27.68
N ALA A 14 -15.47 -8.32 26.67
CA ALA A 14 -14.70 -8.48 25.46
C ALA A 14 -14.68 -7.10 24.80
N GLU A 15 -13.62 -6.35 25.05
CA GLU A 15 -13.20 -5.29 24.14
C GLU A 15 -12.86 -5.98 22.82
N THR A 16 -13.88 -6.25 22.00
CA THR A 16 -13.65 -6.24 20.57
C THR A 16 -13.25 -4.81 20.28
N GLY A 17 -11.94 -4.56 20.29
CA GLY A 17 -11.39 -3.37 19.67
C GLY A 17 -11.88 -3.39 18.24
N ALA A 18 -12.98 -2.68 17.98
CA ALA A 18 -13.41 -2.39 16.64
C ALA A 18 -12.27 -1.55 16.05
N VAL A 19 -11.36 -2.19 15.32
CA VAL A 19 -10.47 -1.46 14.44
C VAL A 19 -11.41 -0.78 13.46
N ASP A 20 -11.54 0.53 13.62
CA ASP A 20 -12.42 1.35 12.81
C ASP A 20 -12.04 1.12 11.35
N HIS A 21 -12.89 0.42 10.61
CA HIS A 21 -12.60 -0.05 9.25
C HIS A 21 -12.27 1.14 8.33
N GLU A 22 -12.76 2.32 8.67
CA GLU A 22 -12.53 3.57 7.96
C GLU A 22 -11.10 4.11 8.12
N ASP A 23 -10.37 3.76 9.18
CA ASP A 23 -8.98 4.19 9.39
C ASP A 23 -7.97 3.35 8.60
N MET A 24 -8.37 2.12 8.29
CA MET A 24 -7.49 1.06 7.81
C MET A 24 -7.04 1.27 6.35
N CYS A 25 -7.91 1.82 5.50
CA CYS A 25 -7.61 2.12 4.10
C CYS A 25 -7.37 3.61 3.82
N LYS A 26 -7.12 4.42 4.85
CA LYS A 26 -6.72 5.82 4.64
C LYS A 26 -5.41 5.90 3.88
N VAL A 27 -5.26 7.01 3.15
CA VAL A 27 -4.04 7.33 2.39
C VAL A 27 -2.82 7.23 3.32
N LYS A 28 -1.83 6.44 2.92
CA LYS A 28 -0.53 6.40 3.59
C LYS A 28 0.51 7.13 2.74
N MET A 29 1.54 7.66 3.38
CA MET A 29 2.62 8.36 2.70
C MET A 29 3.89 7.52 2.81
N CYS A 30 4.57 7.28 1.69
CA CYS A 30 5.89 6.66 1.70
C CYS A 30 6.89 7.55 0.97
N GLY A 31 8.11 7.62 1.50
CA GLY A 31 9.25 8.10 0.73
C GLY A 31 9.53 9.60 0.78
N SER A 32 9.75 10.11 1.99
CA SER A 32 10.38 11.41 2.17
C SER A 32 11.90 11.22 2.27
N SER A 33 12.60 11.36 1.14
CA SER A 33 14.06 11.35 1.05
C SER A 33 14.57 12.67 0.46
N TYR A 34 15.86 12.97 0.64
CA TYR A 34 16.48 14.19 0.11
C TYR A 34 16.31 14.24 -1.42
N GLY A 35 15.42 15.11 -1.90
CA GLY A 35 15.18 15.36 -3.33
C GLY A 35 13.89 14.80 -3.92
N ALA A 36 13.01 14.13 -3.16
CA ALA A 36 11.70 13.71 -3.65
C ALA A 36 10.58 13.87 -2.60
N PRO A 37 9.38 14.34 -2.99
CA PRO A 37 8.23 14.37 -2.09
C PRO A 37 7.72 12.95 -1.80
N PRO A 38 7.07 12.72 -0.64
CA PRO A 38 6.45 11.44 -0.35
C PRO A 38 5.33 11.10 -1.33
N VAL A 39 5.23 9.83 -1.68
CA VAL A 39 4.19 9.25 -2.54
C VAL A 39 2.95 8.95 -1.69
N PRO A 40 1.79 9.56 -2.00
CA PRO A 40 0.52 9.16 -1.41
C PRO A 40 0.04 7.83 -2.00
N VAL A 41 -0.16 6.83 -1.15
CA VAL A 41 -0.62 5.48 -1.51
C VAL A 41 -2.07 5.28 -1.08
N ARG A 42 -2.91 4.93 -2.05
CA ARG A 42 -4.34 4.60 -1.91
C ARG A 42 -4.80 3.75 -3.10
N PHE A 43 -6.03 3.23 -3.01
CA PHE A 43 -6.66 2.45 -4.08
C PHE A 43 -6.40 3.05 -5.48
N PRO A 44 -6.01 2.25 -6.49
CA PRO A 44 -5.95 0.78 -6.50
C PRO A 44 -4.70 0.17 -5.87
N PHE A 45 -3.72 1.00 -5.52
CA PHE A 45 -2.50 0.57 -4.84
C PHE A 45 -2.72 0.44 -3.34
N TRP A 46 -1.87 -0.34 -2.69
CA TRP A 46 -1.86 -0.44 -1.24
C TRP A 46 -0.44 -0.64 -0.73
N LEU A 47 -0.16 -0.10 0.45
CA LEU A 47 1.15 -0.16 1.06
C LEU A 47 1.22 -1.35 2.01
N LYS A 48 2.00 -2.37 1.63
CA LYS A 48 2.25 -3.55 2.46
C LYS A 48 2.75 -3.11 3.84
N ASP A 49 2.32 -3.84 4.86
CA ASP A 49 2.64 -3.63 6.27
C ASP A 49 2.03 -2.37 6.91
N GLN A 50 1.43 -1.46 6.12
CA GLN A 50 0.75 -0.26 6.62
C GLN A 50 -0.75 -0.21 6.29
N GLN A 51 -1.16 -0.91 5.24
CA GLN A 51 -2.55 -1.08 4.82
C GLN A 51 -2.82 -2.56 4.59
N PRO A 52 -4.00 -3.07 4.95
CA PRO A 52 -4.41 -4.42 4.59
C PRO A 52 -4.57 -4.58 3.08
N HIS A 53 -4.37 -5.80 2.61
CA HIS A 53 -4.42 -6.13 1.18
C HIS A 53 -5.76 -5.75 0.52
N GLN A 54 -6.86 -5.74 1.28
CA GLN A 54 -8.19 -5.34 0.79
C GLN A 54 -8.33 -3.84 0.46
N CYS A 55 -7.33 -3.01 0.77
CA CYS A 55 -7.34 -1.59 0.43
C CYS A 55 -6.93 -1.30 -1.03
N GLY A 56 -6.53 -2.33 -1.77
CA GLY A 56 -6.15 -2.23 -3.19
C GLY A 56 -6.43 -3.52 -3.93
N TYR A 57 -5.90 -3.63 -5.15
CA TYR A 57 -6.03 -4.86 -5.92
C TYR A 57 -5.12 -5.98 -5.39
N PRO A 58 -5.56 -7.25 -5.49
CA PRO A 58 -4.80 -8.39 -4.99
C PRO A 58 -3.60 -8.77 -5.88
N ASP A 59 -3.53 -8.26 -7.11
CA ASP A 59 -2.39 -8.52 -8.01
C ASP A 59 -1.11 -7.87 -7.46
N PRO A 60 0.03 -8.57 -7.43
CA PRO A 60 1.31 -8.05 -6.93
C PRO A 60 1.72 -6.71 -7.56
N SER A 61 1.29 -6.44 -8.79
CA SER A 61 1.53 -5.18 -9.51
C SER A 61 0.85 -3.96 -8.89
N PHE A 62 0.03 -4.14 -7.85
CA PHE A 62 -0.60 -3.05 -7.08
C PHE A 62 -0.11 -2.99 -5.63
N GLN A 63 0.72 -3.95 -5.21
CA GLN A 63 1.34 -3.96 -3.90
C GLN A 63 2.60 -3.09 -3.90
N LEU A 64 2.62 -2.10 -3.02
CA LEU A 64 3.79 -1.25 -2.78
C LEU A 64 4.45 -1.59 -1.45
N THR A 65 5.75 -1.35 -1.33
CA THR A 65 6.48 -1.36 -0.05
C THR A 65 7.22 -0.04 0.16
N CYS A 66 7.51 0.29 1.43
CA CYS A 66 8.39 1.39 1.78
C CYS A 66 9.71 0.79 2.29
N ASP A 67 10.82 1.01 1.57
CA ASP A 67 12.12 0.48 1.97
C ASP A 67 12.76 1.33 3.09
N GLU A 68 13.90 0.85 3.61
CA GLU A 68 14.65 1.53 4.68
C GLU A 68 15.20 2.89 4.23
N ASN A 69 15.45 3.06 2.92
CA ASN A 69 15.89 4.32 2.33
C ASN A 69 14.73 5.31 2.10
N LYS A 70 13.51 4.96 2.52
CA LYS A 70 12.30 5.73 2.25
C LYS A 70 12.10 5.89 0.74
N GLN A 71 12.14 4.79 0.02
CA GLN A 71 11.73 4.67 -1.37
C GLN A 71 10.43 3.88 -1.42
N THR A 72 9.53 4.33 -2.29
CA THR A 72 8.32 3.55 -2.60
C THR A 72 8.69 2.54 -3.68
N LEU A 73 8.57 1.26 -3.37
CA LEU A 73 8.91 0.18 -4.29
C LEU A 73 7.65 -0.52 -4.79
N LEU A 74 7.65 -0.84 -6.07
CA LEU A 74 6.68 -1.70 -6.72
C LEU A 74 7.33 -3.06 -7.03
N HIS A 75 6.64 -4.13 -6.69
CA HIS A 75 7.13 -5.50 -6.86
C HIS A 75 6.60 -6.11 -8.15
N LEU A 76 7.51 -6.68 -8.93
CA LEU A 76 7.21 -7.42 -10.14
C LEU A 76 7.55 -8.91 -9.97
N PRO A 77 6.91 -9.79 -10.76
CA PRO A 77 7.30 -11.18 -10.87
C PRO A 77 8.82 -11.33 -11.11
N GLY A 78 9.41 -12.36 -10.52
CA GLY A 78 10.87 -12.60 -10.62
C GLY A 78 11.72 -11.75 -9.68
N SER A 79 11.14 -11.29 -8.55
CA SER A 79 11.84 -10.52 -7.51
C SER A 79 12.45 -9.21 -8.01
N VAL A 80 11.79 -8.60 -8.98
CA VAL A 80 12.19 -7.31 -9.53
C VAL A 80 11.50 -6.19 -8.73
N GLU A 81 12.30 -5.25 -8.25
CA GLU A 81 11.82 -4.05 -7.56
C GLU A 81 11.98 -2.82 -8.46
N ILE A 82 10.96 -1.96 -8.48
CA ILE A 82 10.95 -0.70 -9.21
C ILE A 82 10.66 0.45 -8.27
N VAL A 83 11.50 1.49 -8.29
CA VAL A 83 11.27 2.72 -7.52
C VAL A 83 10.18 3.55 -8.18
N VAL A 84 9.09 3.78 -7.45
CA VAL A 84 8.00 4.71 -7.79
C VAL A 84 8.35 6.09 -7.28
N ARG A 85 8.36 7.08 -8.18
CA ARG A 85 8.63 8.48 -7.88
C ARG A 85 7.36 9.26 -7.56
N ARG A 86 6.29 8.99 -8.30
CA ARG A 86 5.01 9.69 -8.18
C ARG A 86 3.88 8.82 -8.70
N ILE A 87 2.71 8.94 -8.09
CA ILE A 87 1.45 8.39 -8.60
C ILE A 87 0.52 9.57 -8.86
N ASN A 88 0.15 9.78 -10.13
CA ASN A 88 -0.86 10.74 -10.52
C ASN A 88 -2.19 10.01 -10.67
N TYR A 89 -3.07 10.17 -9.69
CA TYR A 89 -4.38 9.52 -9.67
C TYR A 89 -5.38 10.15 -10.65
N THR A 90 -5.21 11.42 -11.01
CA THR A 90 -6.09 12.13 -11.95
C THR A 90 -5.84 11.65 -13.37
N GLU A 91 -4.57 11.56 -13.77
CA GLU A 91 -4.16 11.05 -15.08
C GLU A 91 -4.06 9.52 -15.11
N GLN A 92 -4.18 8.87 -13.95
CA GLN A 92 -3.96 7.44 -13.77
C GLN A 92 -2.58 7.02 -14.30
N LYS A 93 -1.52 7.70 -13.86
CA LYS A 93 -0.14 7.39 -14.25
C LYS A 93 0.74 7.08 -13.05
N VAL A 94 1.57 6.05 -13.18
CA VAL A 94 2.65 5.74 -12.24
C VAL A 94 3.97 6.16 -12.88
N PHE A 95 4.69 7.05 -12.21
CA PHE A 95 6.00 7.51 -12.65
C PHE A 95 7.10 6.73 -11.92
N ILE A 96 7.97 6.09 -12.71
CA ILE A 96 9.05 5.24 -12.22
C ILE A 96 10.42 5.77 -12.64
N TYR A 97 11.47 5.33 -11.96
CA TYR A 97 12.85 5.70 -12.32
C TYR A 97 13.32 5.02 -13.62
N ASP A 98 13.81 5.82 -14.57
CA ASP A 98 13.92 5.52 -16.01
C ASP A 98 14.95 4.43 -16.39
N CYS A 99 15.98 4.20 -15.56
CA CYS A 99 16.95 3.13 -15.86
C CYS A 99 16.32 1.72 -15.83
N ILE A 100 15.09 1.60 -15.31
CA ILE A 100 14.34 0.35 -15.13
C ILE A 100 13.30 0.12 -16.25
N ALA A 101 13.18 1.02 -17.24
CA ALA A 101 12.23 0.87 -18.36
C ALA A 101 12.36 -0.48 -19.12
N LYS A 102 13.54 -1.12 -19.09
CA LYS A 102 13.76 -2.47 -19.64
C LYS A 102 12.94 -3.58 -18.95
N ARG A 103 12.34 -3.31 -17.77
CA ARG A 103 11.59 -4.29 -16.96
C ARG A 103 10.07 -4.11 -17.06
N LEU A 104 9.59 -3.15 -17.86
CA LEU A 104 8.16 -2.89 -18.10
C LEU A 104 7.34 -4.11 -18.56
N PRO A 105 7.86 -5.07 -19.36
CA PRO A 105 7.07 -6.21 -19.81
C PRO A 105 6.54 -7.12 -18.68
N TYR A 106 7.11 -7.04 -17.47
CA TYR A 106 6.70 -7.85 -16.33
C TYR A 106 5.62 -7.19 -15.46
N LEU A 107 5.26 -5.94 -15.74
CA LEU A 107 4.24 -5.23 -14.99
C LEU A 107 2.85 -5.50 -15.58
N ASN A 108 1.92 -6.01 -14.75
CA ASN A 108 0.54 -6.26 -15.15
C ASN A 108 -0.42 -5.34 -14.41
N LEU A 109 -0.72 -4.16 -14.99
CA LEU A 109 -1.72 -3.23 -14.45
C LEU A 109 -3.13 -3.44 -15.06
N SER A 110 -3.39 -4.56 -15.74
CA SER A 110 -4.65 -4.80 -16.50
C SER A 110 -5.93 -4.75 -15.67
N ALA A 111 -5.84 -4.93 -14.34
CA ALA A 111 -6.95 -4.75 -13.43
C ALA A 111 -7.35 -3.27 -13.23
N SER A 112 -6.60 -2.31 -13.80
CA SER A 112 -6.81 -0.87 -13.64
C SER A 112 -6.64 -0.12 -14.96
N SER A 113 -7.06 1.15 -14.96
CA SER A 113 -6.79 2.09 -16.06
C SER A 113 -5.41 2.77 -15.97
N PHE A 114 -4.55 2.39 -15.01
CA PHE A 114 -3.26 3.05 -14.82
C PHE A 114 -2.26 2.72 -15.92
N GLN A 115 -1.49 3.73 -16.32
CA GLN A 115 -0.40 3.63 -17.28
C GLN A 115 0.95 3.92 -16.61
N VAL A 116 2.03 3.31 -17.10
CA VAL A 116 3.38 3.63 -16.63
C VAL A 116 3.95 4.77 -17.47
N SER A 117 4.66 5.68 -16.82
CA SER A 117 5.44 6.73 -17.47
C SER A 117 6.82 6.80 -16.81
N THR A 118 7.84 7.16 -17.58
CA THR A 118 9.19 7.40 -17.05
C THR A 118 9.41 8.90 -16.91
N GLU A 119 10.06 9.33 -15.82
CA GLU A 119 10.49 10.72 -15.63
C GLU A 119 12.02 10.78 -15.72
N LEU A 120 12.52 11.74 -16.54
CA LEU A 120 13.93 12.12 -16.70
C LEU A 120 14.41 12.97 -15.52
#